data_AF-A0AAD3TIS3-F1
#
_entry.id   AF-A0AAD3TIS3-F1
#
_cell.length_a   1.000
_cell.length_b   1.000
_cell.length_c   1.000
_cell.angle_alpha   90.00
_cell.angle_beta   90.00
_cell.angle_gamma   90.00
#
_symmetry.space_group_name_H-M   'P 1'
#
loop_
_entity.id
_entity.type
_entity.pdbx_description
1 polymer ?
#
loop_
_entity_poly.entity_id
_entity_poly.type
_entity_poly.pdbx_seq_one_letter_code
_entity_poly.pdbx_strand_id
1 'polypeptide(L)'
;MAAQLPDDFKCPISLEIMADPVILSSGHTFDRSSIQRWLDSGHRTCPITKFQLPEPPSLIPNHALRSLISNYTQLSPPKAAATHHQETQALVYSLTSPSSSAGTKLQSLSQLNKLLKSNPGFRRKLTESGAVSAVLRCVDSDDPGLQEKALSLLLNLSLDDDNKVGLVAEGAIGRIVAALRGGSPDCHAVAATVLTSLAVVEVNKATIGSYPDAIAALVTLLRDGRGRERKEAATALYTICTFPENRRRAVHSGAVPILIRIADLGLERAVELLALLAKCREGRQEMVKYDAILEILVSILKKGNSRGIQYALSTLNSLCSWSDRMCSDAKNDGVFEICMGFLEDDNQKISSFASSLIQVLKGKQ
;
A
#
# COMPACT_ATOMS: atom_id res chain seq x y z
N MET A 1 -34.08 -27.34 -5.64
CA MET A 1 -32.90 -27.56 -6.50
C MET A 1 -32.37 -26.19 -6.91
N ALA A 2 -31.11 -25.88 -6.60
CA ALA A 2 -30.48 -24.65 -7.06
C ALA A 2 -30.34 -24.72 -8.60
N ALA A 3 -30.83 -23.72 -9.32
CA ALA A 3 -30.60 -23.63 -10.75
C ALA A 3 -29.09 -23.40 -10.96
N GLN A 4 -28.40 -24.42 -11.44
CA GLN A 4 -26.98 -24.35 -11.73
C GLN A 4 -26.80 -23.45 -12.96
N LEU A 5 -25.89 -22.48 -12.86
CA LEU A 5 -25.59 -21.55 -13.95
C LEU A 5 -25.10 -22.36 -15.18
N PRO A 6 -25.71 -22.19 -16.37
CA PRO A 6 -25.26 -22.87 -17.58
C PRO A 6 -23.79 -22.59 -17.83
N ASP A 7 -23.01 -23.64 -18.08
CA ASP A 7 -21.57 -23.49 -18.35
C ASP A 7 -21.30 -22.67 -19.62
N ASP A 8 -22.27 -22.62 -20.54
CA ASP A 8 -22.24 -21.81 -21.76
C ASP A 8 -22.15 -20.28 -21.50
N PHE A 9 -22.41 -19.83 -20.27
CA PHE A 9 -22.28 -18.42 -19.89
C PHE A 9 -20.88 -18.06 -19.38
N LYS A 10 -20.02 -19.05 -19.12
CA LYS A 10 -18.68 -18.84 -18.59
C LYS A 10 -17.67 -18.67 -19.72
N CYS A 11 -16.74 -17.75 -19.53
CA CYS A 11 -15.61 -17.59 -20.42
C CYS A 11 -14.66 -18.80 -20.28
N PRO A 12 -14.28 -19.48 -21.37
CA PRO A 12 -13.37 -20.63 -21.31
C PRO A 12 -11.94 -20.31 -20.86
N ILE A 13 -11.55 -19.02 -20.80
CA ILE A 13 -10.22 -18.57 -20.34
C ILE A 13 -10.24 -18.24 -18.85
N SER A 14 -11.18 -17.39 -18.40
CA SER A 14 -11.24 -16.95 -17.00
C SER A 14 -12.11 -17.83 -16.11
N LEU A 15 -12.97 -18.66 -16.70
CA LEU A 15 -14.01 -19.45 -16.02
C LEU A 15 -15.08 -18.61 -15.29
N GLU A 16 -15.09 -17.29 -15.53
CA GLU A 16 -16.07 -16.33 -15.00
C GLU A 16 -17.21 -16.09 -15.99
N ILE A 17 -18.35 -15.57 -15.52
CA ILE A 17 -19.48 -15.19 -16.40
C ILE A 17 -19.01 -14.10 -17.38
N MET A 18 -19.31 -14.27 -18.67
CA MET A 18 -18.96 -13.29 -19.70
C MET A 18 -19.76 -12.00 -19.52
N ALA A 19 -19.07 -10.87 -19.35
CA ALA A 19 -19.67 -9.54 -19.26
C ALA A 19 -19.87 -8.93 -20.66
N ASP A 20 -18.92 -9.19 -21.57
CA ASP A 20 -19.00 -8.79 -22.97
C ASP A 20 -18.60 -9.95 -23.89
N PRO A 21 -19.53 -10.89 -24.18
CA PRO A 21 -19.22 -12.08 -24.96
C PRO A 21 -18.93 -11.74 -26.43
N VAL A 22 -17.80 -12.23 -26.94
CA VAL A 22 -17.34 -12.10 -28.33
C VAL A 22 -17.01 -13.45 -28.92
N ILE A 23 -17.36 -13.67 -30.19
CA ILE A 23 -17.12 -14.88 -30.95
C ILE A 23 -15.86 -14.71 -31.80
N LEU A 24 -14.99 -15.71 -31.77
CA LEU A 24 -13.89 -15.87 -32.72
C LEU A 24 -14.36 -16.55 -34.01
N SER A 25 -13.57 -16.44 -35.09
CA SER A 25 -13.81 -17.17 -36.36
C SER A 25 -13.89 -18.69 -36.19
N SER A 26 -13.36 -19.24 -35.09
CA SER A 26 -13.48 -20.65 -34.72
C SER A 26 -14.86 -21.05 -34.21
N GLY A 27 -15.78 -20.10 -34.02
CA GLY A 27 -17.14 -20.33 -33.51
C GLY A 27 -17.25 -20.35 -31.98
N HIS A 28 -16.15 -20.20 -31.24
CA HIS A 28 -16.16 -20.18 -29.78
C HIS A 28 -16.32 -18.76 -29.22
N THR A 29 -17.04 -18.64 -28.11
CA THR A 29 -17.32 -17.36 -27.44
C THR A 29 -16.44 -17.20 -26.20
N PHE A 30 -15.94 -15.98 -25.98
CA PHE A 30 -15.11 -15.59 -24.84
C PHE A 30 -15.55 -14.24 -24.30
N ASP A 31 -15.18 -13.90 -23.07
CA ASP A 31 -15.26 -12.52 -22.62
C ASP A 31 -14.21 -11.67 -23.35
N ARG A 32 -14.61 -10.50 -23.85
CA ARG A 32 -13.74 -9.59 -24.62
C ARG A 32 -12.43 -9.32 -23.89
N SER A 33 -12.47 -9.03 -22.59
CA SER A 33 -11.27 -8.67 -21.83
C SER A 33 -10.27 -9.84 -21.73
N SER A 34 -10.78 -11.07 -21.66
CA SER A 34 -9.98 -12.29 -21.52
C SER A 34 -9.34 -12.70 -22.84
N ILE A 35 -10.10 -12.65 -23.95
CA ILE A 35 -9.54 -12.98 -25.26
C ILE A 35 -8.61 -11.88 -25.80
N GLN A 36 -8.87 -10.62 -25.47
CA GLN A 36 -7.97 -9.52 -25.83
C GLN A 36 -6.60 -9.68 -25.15
N ARG A 37 -6.58 -9.96 -23.84
CA ARG A 37 -5.33 -10.26 -23.11
C ARG A 37 -4.56 -11.45 -23.70
N TRP A 38 -5.26 -12.49 -24.15
CA TRP A 38 -4.64 -13.65 -24.82
C TRP A 38 -3.94 -13.24 -26.13
N LEU A 39 -4.59 -12.43 -26.96
CA LEU A 39 -4.04 -11.93 -28.22
C LEU A 39 -2.91 -10.91 -28.02
N ASP A 40 -3.04 -10.02 -27.03
CA ASP A 40 -2.04 -9.02 -26.65
C ASP A 40 -0.77 -9.68 -26.11
N SER A 41 -0.89 -10.87 -25.51
CA SER A 41 0.23 -11.71 -25.06
C SER A 41 0.96 -12.43 -26.22
N GLY A 42 0.64 -12.09 -27.48
CA GLY A 42 1.30 -12.62 -28.67
C GLY A 42 0.71 -13.92 -29.22
N HIS A 43 -0.32 -14.49 -28.59
CA HIS A 43 -0.93 -15.72 -29.10
C HIS A 43 -1.75 -15.45 -30.38
N ARG A 44 -1.66 -16.37 -31.35
CA ARG A 44 -2.39 -16.29 -32.64
C ARG A 44 -3.27 -17.52 -32.89
N THR A 45 -3.66 -18.20 -31.82
CA THR A 45 -4.48 -19.40 -31.88
C THR A 45 -5.73 -19.26 -31.02
N CYS A 46 -6.79 -19.97 -31.40
CA CYS A 46 -7.97 -20.14 -30.56
C CYS A 46 -7.59 -20.86 -29.26
N PRO A 47 -7.94 -20.34 -28.07
CA PRO A 47 -7.58 -20.96 -26.79
C PRO A 47 -8.07 -22.40 -26.62
N ILE A 48 -9.19 -22.75 -27.26
CA ILE A 48 -9.84 -24.07 -27.16
C ILE A 48 -9.34 -25.01 -28.25
N THR A 49 -9.54 -24.64 -29.52
CA THR A 49 -9.24 -25.54 -30.65
C THR A 49 -7.78 -25.54 -31.05
N LYS A 50 -6.98 -24.59 -30.54
CA LYS A 50 -5.58 -24.36 -30.90
C LYS A 50 -5.33 -24.06 -32.39
N PHE A 51 -6.38 -23.91 -33.20
CA PHE A 51 -6.26 -23.51 -34.61
C PHE A 51 -5.84 -22.05 -34.76
N GLN A 52 -5.09 -21.77 -35.82
CA GLN A 52 -4.59 -20.45 -36.15
C GLN A 52 -5.74 -19.50 -36.51
N LEU A 53 -5.70 -18.29 -35.95
CA LEU A 53 -6.68 -17.24 -36.21
C LEU A 53 -6.27 -16.43 -37.45
N PRO A 54 -7.25 -15.90 -38.22
CA PRO A 54 -6.96 -14.99 -39.33
C PRO A 54 -6.34 -13.68 -38.84
N GLU A 55 -5.55 -13.03 -39.69
CA GLU A 55 -4.93 -11.73 -39.42
C GLU A 55 -5.62 -10.63 -40.26
N PRO A 56 -6.24 -9.60 -39.63
CA PRO A 56 -6.39 -9.40 -38.18
C PRO A 56 -7.45 -10.31 -37.54
N PRO A 57 -7.32 -10.64 -36.24
CA PRO A 57 -8.30 -11.47 -35.52
C PRO A 57 -9.63 -10.73 -35.41
N SER A 58 -10.70 -11.35 -35.91
CA SER A 58 -12.06 -10.79 -35.82
C SER A 58 -12.73 -11.18 -34.50
N LEU A 59 -13.14 -10.18 -33.73
CA LEU A 59 -13.94 -10.34 -32.50
C LEU A 59 -15.36 -9.88 -32.76
N ILE A 60 -16.24 -10.82 -33.09
CA ILE A 60 -17.63 -10.54 -33.44
C ILE A 60 -18.45 -10.47 -32.14
N PRO A 61 -19.11 -9.35 -31.80
CA PRO A 61 -19.94 -9.28 -30.60
C PRO A 61 -21.09 -10.29 -30.62
N ASN A 62 -21.27 -11.05 -29.54
CA ASN A 62 -22.37 -11.98 -29.38
C ASN A 62 -23.52 -11.32 -28.60
N HIS A 63 -24.27 -10.45 -29.27
CA HIS A 63 -25.38 -9.71 -28.66
C HIS A 63 -26.50 -10.62 -28.13
N ALA A 64 -26.73 -11.76 -28.78
CA ALA A 64 -27.71 -12.74 -28.35
C ALA A 64 -27.33 -13.37 -27.01
N LEU A 65 -26.08 -13.87 -26.88
CA LEU A 65 -25.60 -14.43 -25.61
C LEU A 65 -25.51 -13.36 -24.52
N ARG A 66 -25.09 -12.15 -24.86
CA ARG A 66 -25.10 -11.02 -23.92
C ARG A 66 -26.50 -10.73 -23.38
N SER A 67 -27.51 -10.78 -24.25
CA SER A 67 -28.92 -10.60 -23.86
C SER A 67 -29.44 -11.78 -23.04
N LEU A 68 -29.05 -13.01 -23.37
CA LEU A 68 -29.42 -14.22 -22.61
C LEU A 68 -28.78 -14.22 -21.22
N ILE A 69 -27.50 -13.86 -21.08
CA ILE A 69 -26.82 -13.71 -19.79
C ILE A 69 -27.48 -12.60 -18.96
N SER A 70 -27.78 -11.45 -19.59
CA SER A 70 -28.49 -10.36 -18.93
C SER A 70 -29.88 -10.79 -18.45
N ASN A 71 -30.65 -11.48 -19.30
CA ASN A 71 -31.97 -11.96 -18.94
C ASN A 71 -31.91 -13.06 -17.88
N TYR A 72 -30.94 -13.97 -17.93
CA TYR A 72 -30.76 -15.01 -16.93
C TYR A 72 -30.35 -14.45 -15.57
N THR A 73 -29.49 -13.42 -15.56
CA THR A 73 -29.12 -12.70 -14.33
C THR A 73 -30.28 -11.86 -13.76
N GLN A 74 -31.24 -11.46 -14.59
CA GLN A 74 -32.49 -10.80 -14.14
C GLN A 74 -33.63 -11.76 -13.77
N LEU A 75 -33.75 -12.92 -14.44
CA LEU A 75 -34.79 -13.95 -14.23
C LEU A 75 -34.43 -14.95 -13.14
N SER A 76 -33.14 -15.15 -12.85
CA SER A 76 -32.71 -15.78 -11.61
C SER A 76 -33.13 -14.86 -10.46
N PRO A 77 -33.93 -15.32 -9.48
CA PRO A 77 -34.35 -14.45 -8.40
C PRO A 77 -33.11 -13.89 -7.69
N PRO A 78 -33.14 -12.64 -7.19
CA PRO A 78 -32.04 -12.01 -6.47
C PRO A 78 -31.88 -12.64 -5.07
N LYS A 79 -32.03 -13.96 -4.91
CA LYS A 79 -31.90 -14.62 -3.62
C LYS A 79 -30.49 -14.43 -3.06
N ALA A 80 -29.43 -14.54 -3.86
CA ALA A 80 -28.05 -14.36 -3.38
C ALA A 80 -27.70 -12.88 -3.10
N ALA A 81 -28.09 -11.95 -3.97
CA ALA A 81 -27.80 -10.53 -3.76
C ALA A 81 -28.65 -9.90 -2.64
N ALA A 82 -29.93 -10.29 -2.51
CA ALA A 82 -30.80 -9.84 -1.43
C ALA A 82 -30.43 -10.50 -0.09
N THR A 83 -30.06 -11.80 -0.07
CA THR A 83 -29.56 -12.43 1.16
C THR A 83 -28.24 -11.82 1.60
N HIS A 84 -27.28 -11.56 0.71
CA HIS A 84 -26.04 -10.89 1.11
C HIS A 84 -26.28 -9.46 1.60
N HIS A 85 -27.23 -8.72 1.02
CA HIS A 85 -27.59 -7.39 1.51
C HIS A 85 -28.27 -7.45 2.89
N GLN A 86 -29.24 -8.34 3.10
CA GLN A 86 -29.91 -8.55 4.39
C GLN A 86 -28.96 -9.09 5.45
N GLU A 87 -28.09 -10.03 5.09
CA GLU A 87 -27.04 -10.58 5.95
C GLU A 87 -26.08 -9.45 6.35
N THR A 88 -25.63 -8.64 5.40
CA THR A 88 -24.75 -7.49 5.71
C THR A 88 -25.44 -6.48 6.61
N GLN A 89 -26.70 -6.14 6.36
CA GLN A 89 -27.46 -5.24 7.22
C GLN A 89 -27.61 -5.82 8.64
N ALA A 90 -27.86 -7.12 8.79
CA ALA A 90 -27.93 -7.77 10.08
C ALA A 90 -26.57 -7.75 10.81
N LEU A 91 -25.48 -7.99 10.09
CA LEU A 91 -24.11 -7.90 10.63
C LEU A 91 -23.73 -6.46 11.01
N VAL A 92 -24.13 -5.47 10.22
CA VAL A 92 -23.89 -4.05 10.57
C VAL A 92 -24.74 -3.66 11.77
N TYR A 93 -26.01 -4.07 11.80
CA TYR A 93 -26.90 -3.82 12.93
C TYR A 93 -26.34 -4.40 14.23
N SER A 94 -25.81 -5.63 14.22
CA SER A 94 -25.20 -6.24 15.40
C SER A 94 -23.99 -5.45 15.93
N LEU A 95 -23.19 -4.82 15.06
CA LEU A 95 -22.08 -3.94 15.47
C LEU A 95 -22.59 -2.69 16.19
N THR A 96 -23.70 -2.13 15.71
CA THR A 96 -24.26 -0.88 16.22
C THR A 96 -25.15 -1.06 17.46
N SER A 97 -25.75 -2.23 17.63
CA SER A 97 -26.72 -2.47 18.70
C SER A 97 -26.04 -2.42 20.08
N PRO A 98 -26.58 -1.64 21.04
CA PRO A 98 -26.07 -1.61 22.42
C PRO A 98 -26.22 -2.95 23.16
N SER A 99 -27.23 -3.76 22.78
CA SER A 99 -27.50 -5.05 23.42
C SER A 99 -26.58 -6.17 22.93
N SER A 100 -25.83 -5.95 21.85
CA SER A 100 -24.89 -6.95 21.31
C SER A 100 -23.67 -7.09 22.21
N SER A 101 -23.40 -8.32 22.65
CA SER A 101 -22.18 -8.66 23.38
C SER A 101 -20.92 -8.41 22.54
N ALA A 102 -19.77 -8.20 23.18
CA ALA A 102 -18.47 -8.09 22.50
C ALA A 102 -18.19 -9.31 21.60
N GLY A 103 -18.54 -10.52 22.07
CA GLY A 103 -18.40 -11.75 21.29
C GLY A 103 -19.25 -11.75 20.01
N THR A 104 -20.49 -11.26 20.08
CA THR A 104 -21.35 -11.11 18.89
C THR A 104 -20.77 -10.12 17.90
N LYS A 105 -20.28 -8.96 18.36
CA LYS A 105 -19.65 -7.95 17.50
C LYS A 105 -18.40 -8.51 16.83
N LEU A 106 -17.58 -9.26 17.57
CA LEU A 106 -16.38 -9.90 17.06
C LEU A 106 -16.69 -10.95 15.98
N GLN A 107 -17.74 -11.76 16.18
CA GLN A 107 -18.23 -12.70 15.17
C GLN A 107 -18.69 -11.97 13.90
N SER A 108 -19.43 -10.87 14.05
CA SER A 108 -19.91 -10.09 12.91
C SER A 108 -18.76 -9.43 12.14
N LEU A 109 -17.76 -8.85 12.80
CA LEU A 109 -16.53 -8.36 12.14
C LEU A 109 -15.77 -9.48 11.43
N SER A 110 -15.72 -10.67 12.02
CA SER A 110 -15.04 -11.82 11.43
C SER A 110 -15.75 -12.30 10.15
N GLN A 111 -17.08 -12.33 10.16
CA GLN A 111 -17.89 -12.65 8.98
C GLN A 111 -17.75 -11.60 7.88
N LEU A 112 -17.82 -10.30 8.21
CA LEU A 112 -17.60 -9.22 7.24
C LEU A 112 -16.20 -9.30 6.61
N ASN A 113 -15.16 -9.58 7.39
CA ASN A 113 -13.81 -9.78 6.87
C ASN A 113 -13.73 -10.96 5.91
N LYS A 114 -14.41 -12.07 6.22
CA LYS A 114 -14.48 -13.24 5.33
C LYS A 114 -15.17 -12.88 4.02
N LEU A 115 -16.27 -12.14 4.07
CA LEU A 115 -17.01 -11.69 2.88
C LEU A 115 -16.16 -10.77 1.98
N LEU A 116 -15.43 -9.81 2.55
CA LEU A 116 -14.54 -8.93 1.77
C LEU A 116 -13.38 -9.68 1.12
N LYS A 117 -12.87 -10.74 1.75
CA LYS A 117 -11.81 -11.58 1.18
C LYS A 117 -12.31 -12.43 0.02
N SER A 118 -13.53 -12.97 0.13
CA SER A 118 -14.13 -13.78 -0.93
C SER A 118 -14.63 -12.94 -2.11
N ASN A 119 -15.02 -11.68 -1.88
CA ASN A 119 -15.64 -10.82 -2.90
C ASN A 119 -15.05 -9.40 -2.86
N PRO A 120 -13.97 -9.09 -3.61
CA PRO A 120 -13.37 -7.76 -3.62
C PRO A 120 -14.33 -6.64 -4.03
N GLY A 121 -15.24 -6.90 -4.97
CA GLY A 121 -16.28 -5.95 -5.39
C GLY A 121 -17.32 -5.62 -4.31
N PHE A 122 -17.29 -6.31 -3.16
CA PHE A 122 -18.15 -6.03 -2.02
C PHE A 122 -17.67 -4.85 -1.17
N ARG A 123 -16.40 -4.44 -1.30
CA ARG A 123 -15.80 -3.31 -0.54
C ARG A 123 -16.58 -2.00 -0.74
N ARG A 124 -16.90 -1.67 -1.98
CA ARG A 124 -17.67 -0.46 -2.32
C ARG A 124 -19.07 -0.49 -1.71
N LYS A 125 -19.79 -1.61 -1.88
CA LYS A 125 -21.13 -1.81 -1.32
C LYS A 125 -21.18 -1.69 0.21
N LEU A 126 -20.16 -2.21 0.89
CA LEU A 126 -20.06 -2.11 2.36
C LEU A 126 -19.75 -0.68 2.81
N THR A 127 -19.00 0.08 2.01
CA THR A 127 -18.71 1.49 2.29
C THR A 127 -19.97 2.35 2.10
N GLU A 128 -20.74 2.10 1.04
CA GLU A 128 -22.00 2.78 0.74
C GLU A 128 -23.16 2.43 1.71
N SER A 129 -23.08 1.30 2.42
CA SER A 129 -24.13 0.87 3.36
C SER A 129 -24.07 1.56 4.73
N GLY A 130 -23.14 2.50 4.94
CA GLY A 130 -22.93 3.17 6.23
C GLY A 130 -22.22 2.29 7.27
N ALA A 131 -21.71 1.12 6.88
CA ALA A 131 -21.01 0.21 7.79
C ALA A 131 -19.73 0.81 8.37
N VAL A 132 -19.08 1.74 7.65
CA VAL A 132 -17.81 2.36 8.08
C VAL A 132 -17.94 2.96 9.48
N SER A 133 -18.98 3.75 9.75
CA SER A 133 -19.20 4.36 11.07
C SER A 133 -19.36 3.31 12.18
N ALA A 134 -20.00 2.16 11.89
CA ALA A 134 -20.11 1.05 12.84
C ALA A 134 -18.74 0.40 13.11
N VAL A 135 -17.96 0.17 12.07
CA VAL A 135 -16.60 -0.40 12.17
C VAL A 135 -15.67 0.53 12.93
N LEU A 136 -15.74 1.83 12.66
CA LEU A 136 -14.97 2.85 13.34
C LEU A 136 -15.27 2.88 14.86
N ARG A 137 -16.54 2.74 15.27
CA ARG A 137 -16.87 2.58 16.70
C ARG A 137 -16.27 1.31 17.33
N CYS A 138 -16.10 0.25 16.55
CA CYS A 138 -15.41 -0.96 17.04
C CYS A 138 -13.89 -0.79 17.12
N VAL A 139 -13.29 0.12 16.35
CA VAL A 139 -11.86 0.48 16.51
C VAL A 139 -11.62 1.19 17.85
N ASP A 140 -12.58 1.95 18.34
CA ASP A 140 -12.52 2.65 19.64
C ASP A 140 -12.77 1.73 20.85
N SER A 141 -12.92 0.43 20.64
CA SER A 141 -13.18 -0.55 21.70
C SER A 141 -11.94 -0.85 22.55
N ASP A 142 -12.12 -0.97 23.86
CA ASP A 142 -11.07 -1.43 24.79
C ASP A 142 -10.74 -2.92 24.65
N ASP A 143 -11.65 -3.72 24.05
CA ASP A 143 -11.40 -5.12 23.73
C ASP A 143 -10.37 -5.25 22.58
N PRO A 144 -9.17 -5.82 22.83
CA PRO A 144 -8.12 -5.88 21.81
C PRO A 144 -8.50 -6.72 20.59
N GLY A 145 -9.28 -7.80 20.79
CA GLY A 145 -9.71 -8.67 19.71
C GLY A 145 -10.71 -7.97 18.77
N LEU A 146 -11.62 -7.18 19.33
CA LEU A 146 -12.57 -6.38 18.58
C LEU A 146 -11.87 -5.25 17.81
N GLN A 147 -10.96 -4.53 18.47
CA GLN A 147 -10.17 -3.48 17.84
C GLN A 147 -9.33 -4.03 16.68
N GLU A 148 -8.64 -5.15 16.87
CA GLU A 148 -7.83 -5.79 15.82
C GLU A 148 -8.68 -6.20 14.61
N LYS A 149 -9.84 -6.87 14.84
CA LYS A 149 -10.74 -7.27 13.74
C LYS A 149 -11.36 -6.08 13.02
N ALA A 150 -11.64 -4.99 13.74
CA ALA A 150 -12.16 -3.76 13.15
C ALA A 150 -11.09 -3.07 12.27
N LEU A 151 -9.85 -2.96 12.76
CA LEU A 151 -8.72 -2.45 11.99
C LEU A 151 -8.43 -3.32 10.76
N SER A 152 -8.52 -4.64 10.88
CA SER A 152 -8.36 -5.56 9.76
C SER A 152 -9.44 -5.36 8.69
N LEU A 153 -10.69 -5.12 9.11
CA LEU A 153 -11.78 -4.82 8.19
C LEU A 153 -11.56 -3.47 7.50
N LEU A 154 -11.13 -2.45 8.24
CA LEU A 154 -10.78 -1.14 7.72
C LEU A 154 -9.63 -1.21 6.70
N LEU A 155 -8.62 -2.03 6.96
CA LEU A 155 -7.54 -2.32 6.01
C LEU A 155 -8.08 -2.93 4.72
N ASN A 156 -8.96 -3.94 4.82
CA ASN A 156 -9.56 -4.55 3.63
C ASN A 156 -10.38 -3.56 2.81
N LEU A 157 -11.09 -2.63 3.47
CA LEU A 157 -11.82 -1.55 2.81
C LEU A 157 -10.87 -0.56 2.12
N SER A 158 -9.74 -0.22 2.76
CA SER A 158 -8.75 0.70 2.23
C SER A 158 -7.94 0.13 1.07
N LEU A 159 -8.02 -1.17 0.78
CA LEU A 159 -7.38 -1.77 -0.41
C LEU A 159 -8.09 -1.40 -1.73
N ASP A 160 -9.28 -0.81 -1.68
CA ASP A 160 -9.95 -0.19 -2.83
C ASP A 160 -9.55 1.29 -2.90
N ASP A 161 -9.13 1.78 -4.06
CA ASP A 161 -8.69 3.18 -4.24
C ASP A 161 -9.86 4.18 -4.09
N ASP A 162 -11.06 3.80 -4.51
CA ASP A 162 -12.24 4.67 -4.44
C ASP A 162 -12.68 4.93 -3.00
N ASN A 163 -12.41 3.98 -2.10
CA ASN A 163 -12.80 4.10 -0.69
C ASN A 163 -11.85 4.99 0.12
N LYS A 164 -10.60 5.19 -0.31
CA LYS A 164 -9.54 5.80 0.53
C LYS A 164 -9.89 7.21 1.00
N VAL A 165 -10.44 8.05 0.12
CA VAL A 165 -10.82 9.43 0.47
C VAL A 165 -12.06 9.41 1.37
N GLY A 166 -13.05 8.56 1.05
CA GLY A 166 -14.26 8.41 1.86
C GLY A 166 -13.97 7.96 3.29
N LEU A 167 -13.08 6.98 3.48
CA LEU A 167 -12.66 6.52 4.81
C LEU A 167 -12.01 7.65 5.63
N VAL A 168 -11.20 8.50 5.00
CA VAL A 168 -10.61 9.66 5.68
C VAL A 168 -11.69 10.68 6.05
N ALA A 169 -12.66 10.95 5.16
CA ALA A 169 -13.77 11.86 5.41
C ALA A 169 -14.68 11.38 6.57
N GLU A 170 -14.86 10.06 6.72
CA GLU A 170 -15.60 9.43 7.83
C GLU A 170 -14.85 9.49 9.19
N GLY A 171 -13.65 10.10 9.23
CA GLY A 171 -12.88 10.28 10.45
C GLY A 171 -12.08 9.04 10.88
N ALA A 172 -11.65 8.21 9.92
CA ALA A 172 -10.82 7.04 10.22
C ALA A 172 -9.48 7.41 10.86
N ILE A 173 -8.85 8.52 10.46
CA ILE A 173 -7.50 8.89 10.90
C ILE A 173 -7.41 9.00 12.43
N GLY A 174 -8.36 9.69 13.07
CA GLY A 174 -8.33 9.87 14.52
C GLY A 174 -8.34 8.57 15.30
N ARG A 175 -9.16 7.61 14.86
CA ARG A 175 -9.29 6.30 15.49
C ARG A 175 -8.09 5.41 15.24
N ILE A 176 -7.51 5.48 14.05
CA ILE A 176 -6.26 4.78 13.73
C ILE A 176 -5.11 5.34 14.56
N VAL A 177 -5.03 6.67 14.75
CA VAL A 177 -4.01 7.31 15.59
C VAL A 177 -4.19 6.94 17.07
N ALA A 178 -5.42 6.87 17.56
CA ALA A 178 -5.69 6.38 18.91
C ALA A 178 -5.24 4.92 19.08
N ALA A 179 -5.56 4.06 18.12
CA ALA A 179 -5.14 2.66 18.11
C ALA A 179 -3.61 2.50 18.04
N LEU A 180 -2.90 3.39 17.32
CA LEU A 180 -1.42 3.41 17.29
C LEU A 180 -0.78 3.75 18.64
N ARG A 181 -1.49 4.42 19.54
CA ARG A 181 -0.96 4.90 20.83
C ARG A 181 -1.30 3.98 21.99
N GLY A 182 -2.47 3.36 21.97
CA GLY A 182 -3.00 2.58 23.10
C GLY A 182 -3.38 1.14 22.77
N GLY A 183 -3.20 0.70 21.53
CA GLY A 183 -3.60 -0.64 21.10
C GLY A 183 -2.64 -1.74 21.53
N SER A 184 -3.00 -2.99 21.19
CA SER A 184 -2.07 -4.11 21.28
C SER A 184 -0.98 -4.03 20.19
N PRO A 185 0.14 -4.76 20.32
CA PRO A 185 1.17 -4.80 19.28
C PRO A 185 0.65 -5.18 17.89
N ASP A 186 -0.32 -6.10 17.82
CA ASP A 186 -0.97 -6.46 16.56
C ASP A 186 -1.82 -5.31 16.00
N CYS A 187 -2.53 -4.59 16.87
CA CYS A 187 -3.28 -3.40 16.48
C CYS A 187 -2.36 -2.29 15.97
N HIS A 188 -1.21 -2.05 16.61
CA HIS A 188 -0.23 -1.06 16.16
C HIS A 188 0.25 -1.33 14.74
N ALA A 189 0.65 -2.58 14.46
CA ALA A 189 1.13 -2.97 13.14
C ALA A 189 0.03 -2.79 12.08
N VAL A 190 -1.19 -3.27 12.36
CA VAL A 190 -2.31 -3.15 11.41
C VAL A 190 -2.69 -1.68 11.22
N ALA A 191 -2.74 -0.87 12.27
CA ALA A 191 -3.05 0.56 12.20
C ALA A 191 -2.05 1.33 11.33
N ALA A 192 -0.75 1.04 11.47
CA ALA A 192 0.29 1.61 10.61
C ALA A 192 0.12 1.18 9.14
N THR A 193 -0.27 -0.08 8.89
CA THR A 193 -0.58 -0.56 7.53
C THR A 193 -1.82 0.14 6.94
N VAL A 194 -2.87 0.41 7.73
CA VAL A 194 -4.04 1.19 7.26
C VAL A 194 -3.62 2.61 6.87
N LEU A 195 -2.82 3.30 7.70
CA LEU A 195 -2.31 4.64 7.33
C LEU A 195 -1.50 4.60 6.04
N THR A 196 -0.66 3.59 5.87
CA THR A 196 0.12 3.38 4.64
C THR A 196 -0.80 3.23 3.42
N SER A 197 -1.84 2.40 3.55
CA SER A 197 -2.81 2.13 2.49
C SER A 197 -3.60 3.39 2.11
N LEU A 198 -4.08 4.14 3.10
CA LEU A 198 -4.79 5.41 2.87
C LEU A 198 -3.89 6.48 2.25
N ALA A 199 -2.60 6.51 2.64
CA ALA A 199 -1.60 7.46 2.16
C ALA A 199 -1.10 7.17 0.74
N VAL A 200 -1.61 6.16 0.02
CA VAL A 200 -1.33 5.99 -1.42
C VAL A 200 -1.87 7.19 -2.22
N VAL A 201 -2.98 7.78 -1.77
CA VAL A 201 -3.59 8.98 -2.38
C VAL A 201 -2.93 10.25 -1.84
N GLU A 202 -2.48 11.15 -2.74
CA GLU A 202 -1.77 12.39 -2.38
C GLU A 202 -2.54 13.27 -1.38
N VAL A 203 -3.85 13.48 -1.60
CA VAL A 203 -4.68 14.29 -0.69
C VAL A 203 -4.67 13.71 0.73
N ASN A 204 -4.71 12.38 0.85
CA ASN A 204 -4.66 11.72 2.15
C ASN A 204 -3.30 11.87 2.84
N LYS A 205 -2.17 11.93 2.09
CA LYS A 205 -0.85 12.16 2.71
C LYS A 205 -0.81 13.49 3.45
N ALA A 206 -1.35 14.55 2.83
CA ALA A 206 -1.41 15.87 3.45
C ALA A 206 -2.30 15.88 4.70
N THR A 207 -3.47 15.25 4.62
CA THR A 207 -4.43 15.16 5.73
C THR A 207 -3.90 14.32 6.88
N ILE A 208 -3.36 13.12 6.61
CA ILE A 208 -2.76 12.25 7.63
C ILE A 208 -1.58 12.95 8.30
N GLY A 209 -0.68 13.55 7.51
CA GLY A 209 0.51 14.17 8.07
C GLY A 209 0.24 15.46 8.84
N SER A 210 -0.88 16.15 8.59
CA SER A 210 -1.32 17.33 9.37
C SER A 210 -2.17 16.96 10.58
N TYR A 211 -2.63 15.71 10.66
CA TYR A 211 -3.47 15.25 11.75
C TYR A 211 -2.67 15.23 13.08
N PRO A 212 -3.24 15.75 14.18
CA PRO A 212 -2.57 15.79 15.48
C PRO A 212 -2.03 14.42 15.89
N ASP A 213 -0.79 14.39 16.38
CA ASP A 213 -0.08 13.21 16.86
C ASP A 213 0.11 12.07 15.84
N ALA A 214 -0.35 12.16 14.59
CA ALA A 214 -0.24 11.04 13.64
C ALA A 214 1.22 10.66 13.34
N ILE A 215 2.05 11.66 13.00
CA ILE A 215 3.48 11.45 12.75
C ILE A 215 4.20 11.11 14.07
N ALA A 216 3.87 11.77 15.18
CA ALA A 216 4.50 11.51 16.48
C ALA A 216 4.22 10.08 16.98
N ALA A 217 3.01 9.56 16.78
CA ALA A 217 2.63 8.19 17.12
C ALA A 217 3.42 7.17 16.28
N LEU A 218 3.57 7.41 14.98
CA LEU A 218 4.39 6.56 14.12
C LEU A 218 5.88 6.60 14.49
N VAL A 219 6.41 7.76 14.87
CA VAL A 219 7.80 7.89 15.34
C VAL A 219 8.00 7.17 16.68
N THR A 220 7.01 7.24 17.57
CA THR A 220 7.00 6.47 18.83
C THR A 220 6.98 4.97 18.56
N LEU A 221 6.11 4.50 17.66
CA LEU A 221 6.05 3.09 17.26
C LEU A 221 7.35 2.62 16.58
N LEU A 222 8.00 3.50 15.81
CA LEU A 222 9.30 3.23 15.22
C LEU A 222 10.39 3.04 16.30
N ARG A 223 10.35 3.86 17.37
CA ARG A 223 11.31 3.79 18.49
C ARG A 223 11.12 2.55 19.35
N ASP A 224 9.88 2.26 19.73
CA ASP A 224 9.53 1.34 20.81
C ASP A 224 9.05 -0.03 20.28
N GLY A 225 8.47 -0.07 19.08
CA GLY A 225 7.91 -1.26 18.45
C GLY A 225 8.98 -2.30 18.05
N ARG A 226 8.54 -3.55 17.89
CA ARG A 226 9.42 -4.70 17.59
C ARG A 226 8.98 -5.42 16.32
N GLY A 227 9.94 -6.01 15.60
CA GLY A 227 9.67 -6.86 14.43
C GLY A 227 8.76 -6.18 13.40
N ARG A 228 7.50 -6.64 13.32
CA ARG A 228 6.49 -6.15 12.39
C ARG A 228 6.11 -4.69 12.66
N GLU A 229 5.83 -4.31 13.90
CA GLU A 229 5.39 -2.96 14.27
C GLU A 229 6.33 -1.88 13.72
N ARG A 230 7.64 -2.07 13.95
CA ARG A 230 8.69 -1.14 13.50
C ARG A 230 8.77 -1.04 11.98
N LYS A 231 8.62 -2.16 11.27
CA LYS A 231 8.64 -2.21 9.80
C LYS A 231 7.44 -1.49 9.20
N GLU A 232 6.25 -1.70 9.77
CA GLU A 232 5.03 -1.04 9.33
C GLU A 232 5.09 0.47 9.63
N ALA A 233 5.59 0.86 10.80
CA ALA A 233 5.78 2.28 11.15
C ALA A 233 6.75 2.99 10.20
N ALA A 234 7.89 2.38 9.89
CA ALA A 234 8.86 2.93 8.94
C ALA A 234 8.26 3.07 7.54
N THR A 235 7.45 2.11 7.11
CA THR A 235 6.77 2.13 5.81
C THR A 235 5.69 3.20 5.75
N ALA A 236 4.89 3.36 6.80
CA ALA A 236 3.90 4.42 6.91
C ALA A 236 4.55 5.80 6.86
N LEU A 237 5.59 6.03 7.66
CA LEU A 237 6.34 7.30 7.66
C LEU A 237 6.95 7.60 6.30
N TYR A 238 7.57 6.60 5.65
CA TYR A 238 8.10 6.75 4.30
C TYR A 238 7.02 7.22 3.32
N THR A 239 5.88 6.53 3.27
CA THR A 239 4.79 6.84 2.35
C THR A 239 4.23 8.25 2.61
N ILE A 240 3.98 8.60 3.88
CA ILE A 240 3.44 9.91 4.26
C ILE A 240 4.46 11.03 3.97
N CYS A 241 5.76 10.79 4.17
CA CYS A 241 6.84 11.76 3.92
C CYS A 241 7.23 11.92 2.45
N THR A 242 6.65 11.13 1.54
CA THR A 242 6.75 11.45 0.11
C THR A 242 6.16 12.83 -0.19
N PHE A 243 5.11 13.24 0.56
CA PHE A 243 4.59 14.60 0.58
C PHE A 243 5.57 15.55 1.31
N PRO A 244 6.09 16.61 0.65
CA PRO A 244 7.20 17.42 1.17
C PRO A 244 7.01 18.01 2.56
N GLU A 245 5.80 18.50 2.87
CA GLU A 245 5.52 19.18 4.13
C GLU A 245 5.61 18.22 5.34
N ASN A 246 5.32 16.95 5.12
CA ASN A 246 5.38 15.94 6.17
C ASN A 246 6.81 15.60 6.59
N ARG A 247 7.80 15.87 5.73
CA ARG A 247 9.23 15.66 6.06
C ARG A 247 9.64 16.54 7.23
N ARG A 248 9.25 17.83 7.19
CA ARG A 248 9.52 18.76 8.29
C ARG A 248 8.82 18.28 9.56
N ARG A 249 7.56 17.89 9.49
CA ARG A 249 6.80 17.39 10.65
C ARG A 249 7.45 16.15 11.27
N ALA A 250 7.96 15.21 10.46
CA ALA A 250 8.70 14.05 10.93
C ALA A 250 10.01 14.42 11.63
N VAL A 251 10.76 15.37 11.08
CA VAL A 251 11.99 15.89 11.73
C VAL A 251 11.67 16.51 13.09
N HIS A 252 10.66 17.40 13.16
CA HIS A 252 10.23 18.02 14.43
C HIS A 252 9.69 17.01 15.45
N SER A 253 9.18 15.87 14.99
CA SER A 253 8.74 14.77 15.86
C SER A 253 9.90 13.89 16.36
N GLY A 254 11.16 14.22 16.03
CA GLY A 254 12.34 13.49 16.48
C GLY A 254 12.67 12.24 15.68
N ALA A 255 12.17 12.11 14.43
CA ALA A 255 12.38 10.91 13.62
C ALA A 255 13.85 10.61 13.32
N VAL A 256 14.68 11.64 13.11
CA VAL A 256 16.06 11.50 12.61
C VAL A 256 16.94 10.63 13.51
N PRO A 257 17.17 10.93 14.81
CA PRO A 257 18.00 10.08 15.66
C PRO A 257 17.53 8.62 15.75
N ILE A 258 16.21 8.42 15.75
CA ILE A 258 15.61 7.08 15.79
C ILE A 258 15.92 6.31 14.50
N LEU A 259 15.80 6.98 13.35
CA LEU A 259 16.09 6.39 12.05
C LEU A 259 17.56 6.06 11.87
N ILE A 260 18.48 6.92 12.35
CA ILE A 260 19.92 6.65 12.33
C ILE A 260 20.21 5.35 13.08
N ARG A 261 19.72 5.23 14.32
CA ARG A 261 19.88 4.00 15.12
C ARG A 261 19.28 2.77 14.43
N ILE A 262 18.12 2.90 13.78
CA ILE A 262 17.44 1.77 13.15
C ILE A 262 18.08 1.38 11.81
N ALA A 263 18.68 2.34 11.10
CA ALA A 263 19.48 2.08 9.91
C ALA A 263 20.75 1.28 10.26
N ASP A 264 21.39 1.59 11.39
CA ASP A 264 22.54 0.83 11.92
C ASP A 264 22.16 -0.64 12.24
N LEU A 265 20.94 -0.86 12.72
CA LEU A 265 20.38 -2.21 12.91
C LEU A 265 19.99 -2.92 11.59
N GLY A 266 20.26 -2.31 10.43
CA GLY A 266 20.07 -2.93 9.12
C GLY A 266 18.66 -2.82 8.53
N LEU A 267 17.78 -1.95 9.06
CA LEU A 267 16.46 -1.75 8.44
C LEU A 267 16.56 -0.82 7.22
N GLU A 268 16.55 -1.39 6.02
CA GLU A 268 16.65 -0.67 4.74
C GLU A 268 15.67 0.50 4.63
N ARG A 269 14.41 0.30 5.06
CA ARG A 269 13.36 1.32 5.02
C ARG A 269 13.74 2.60 5.78
N ALA A 270 14.56 2.49 6.83
CA ALA A 270 15.03 3.65 7.58
C ALA A 270 15.98 4.52 6.74
N VAL A 271 16.86 3.90 5.95
CA VAL A 271 17.78 4.59 5.02
C VAL A 271 16.98 5.32 3.93
N GLU A 272 15.94 4.68 3.38
CA GLU A 272 15.08 5.32 2.38
C GLU A 272 14.36 6.55 2.96
N LEU A 273 13.91 6.46 4.21
CA LEU A 273 13.26 7.58 4.90
C LEU A 273 14.26 8.69 5.25
N LEU A 274 15.49 8.37 5.70
CA LEU A 274 16.55 9.36 5.88
C LEU A 274 16.83 10.10 4.56
N ALA A 275 16.91 9.39 3.43
CA ALA A 275 17.09 10.02 2.12
C ALA A 275 15.94 10.97 1.76
N LEU A 276 14.69 10.63 2.11
CA LEU A 276 13.55 11.55 1.93
C LEU A 276 13.67 12.79 2.84
N LEU A 277 14.01 12.61 4.12
CA LEU A 277 14.14 13.72 5.06
C LEU A 277 15.31 14.65 4.69
N ALA A 278 16.40 14.12 4.12
CA ALA A 278 17.54 14.91 3.65
C ALA A 278 17.17 15.89 2.50
N LYS A 279 16.02 15.71 1.85
CA LYS A 279 15.51 16.65 0.84
C LYS A 279 15.03 17.98 1.45
N CYS A 280 14.67 18.02 2.74
CA CYS A 280 14.33 19.27 3.44
C CYS A 280 15.52 19.81 4.26
N ARG A 281 15.55 21.13 4.47
CA ARG A 281 16.65 21.81 5.16
C ARG A 281 16.79 21.33 6.61
N GLU A 282 15.67 21.22 7.30
CA GLU A 282 15.56 20.79 8.69
C GLU A 282 16.11 19.37 8.86
N GLY A 283 15.81 18.47 7.92
CA GLY A 283 16.32 17.10 7.93
C GLY A 283 17.85 17.06 7.81
N ARG A 284 18.43 17.84 6.89
CA ARG A 284 19.89 17.93 6.76
C ARG A 284 20.54 18.51 8.02
N GLN A 285 19.99 19.61 8.53
CA GLN A 285 20.47 20.26 9.75
C GLN A 285 20.45 19.31 10.95
N GLU A 286 19.43 18.48 11.07
CA GLU A 286 19.33 17.52 12.16
C GLU A 286 20.30 16.34 11.97
N MET A 287 20.40 15.79 10.75
CA MET A 287 21.28 14.64 10.46
C MET A 287 22.76 14.94 10.73
N VAL A 288 23.25 16.13 10.36
CA VAL A 288 24.67 16.48 10.54
C VAL A 288 25.09 16.63 12.01
N LYS A 289 24.14 16.63 12.96
CA LYS A 289 24.44 16.65 14.40
C LYS A 289 24.94 15.30 14.91
N TYR A 290 24.74 14.24 14.13
CA TYR A 290 25.04 12.87 14.52
C TYR A 290 26.17 12.33 13.65
N ASP A 291 27.41 12.30 14.16
CA ASP A 291 28.57 11.85 13.39
C ASP A 291 28.39 10.40 12.85
N ALA A 292 27.67 9.56 13.59
CA ALA A 292 27.32 8.18 13.20
C ALA A 292 26.61 8.07 11.84
N ILE A 293 25.95 9.13 11.34
CA ILE A 293 25.27 9.08 10.04
C ILE A 293 26.25 8.78 8.91
N LEU A 294 27.46 9.34 8.95
CA LEU A 294 28.46 9.14 7.90
C LEU A 294 28.92 7.68 7.90
N GLU A 295 29.31 7.16 9.07
CA GLU A 295 29.77 5.78 9.26
C GLU A 295 28.74 4.77 8.74
N ILE A 296 27.46 4.96 9.09
CA ILE A 296 26.36 4.09 8.66
C ILE A 296 26.20 4.13 7.14
N LEU A 297 26.19 5.34 6.54
CA LEU A 297 26.04 5.47 5.09
C LEU A 297 27.22 4.86 4.34
N VAL A 298 28.45 5.06 4.81
CA VAL A 298 29.67 4.44 4.24
C VAL A 298 29.61 2.93 4.36
N SER A 299 29.16 2.40 5.51
CA SER A 299 28.97 0.97 5.71
C SER A 299 27.97 0.38 4.70
N ILE A 300 26.85 1.09 4.45
CA ILE A 300 25.85 0.71 3.45
C ILE A 300 26.43 0.79 2.03
N LEU A 301 27.26 1.77 1.71
CA LEU A 301 27.93 1.81 0.40
C LEU A 301 28.81 0.58 0.17
N LYS A 302 29.50 0.09 1.21
CA LYS A 302 30.42 -1.05 1.10
C LYS A 302 29.73 -2.42 1.08
N LYS A 303 28.60 -2.55 1.79
CA LYS A 303 27.99 -3.88 2.08
C LYS A 303 26.49 -3.97 1.77
N GLY A 304 25.86 -2.86 1.37
CA GLY A 304 24.43 -2.78 1.14
C GLY A 304 24.00 -3.42 -0.17
N ASN A 305 22.69 -3.63 -0.32
CA ASN A 305 22.09 -3.98 -1.60
C ASN A 305 21.97 -2.75 -2.51
N SER A 306 21.60 -2.95 -3.78
CA SER A 306 21.50 -1.86 -4.77
C SER A 306 20.56 -0.73 -4.34
N ARG A 307 19.45 -1.03 -3.65
CA ARG A 307 18.52 0.00 -3.14
C ARG A 307 19.15 0.80 -2.00
N GLY A 308 19.75 0.13 -1.03
CA GLY A 308 20.44 0.74 0.10
C GLY A 308 21.57 1.66 -0.37
N ILE A 309 22.40 1.19 -1.31
CA ILE A 309 23.47 1.98 -1.93
C ILE A 309 22.89 3.22 -2.60
N GLN A 310 21.84 3.07 -3.43
CA GLN A 310 21.20 4.19 -4.12
C GLN A 310 20.73 5.29 -3.15
N TYR A 311 20.07 4.92 -2.05
CA TYR A 311 19.59 5.88 -1.05
C TYR A 311 20.71 6.43 -0.18
N ALA A 312 21.75 5.65 0.10
CA ALA A 312 22.92 6.12 0.82
C ALA A 312 23.67 7.19 0.02
N LEU A 313 23.92 6.95 -1.27
CA LEU A 313 24.49 7.94 -2.19
C LEU A 313 23.65 9.21 -2.26
N SER A 314 22.32 9.07 -2.41
CA SER A 314 21.41 10.22 -2.45
C SER A 314 21.43 11.05 -1.16
N THR A 315 21.54 10.38 -0.01
CA THR A 315 21.62 11.03 1.31
C THR A 315 22.96 11.75 1.46
N LEU A 316 24.09 11.08 1.20
CA LEU A 316 25.42 11.68 1.25
C LEU A 316 25.53 12.90 0.32
N ASN A 317 25.04 12.78 -0.91
CA ASN A 317 25.01 13.89 -1.86
C ASN A 317 24.27 15.11 -1.29
N SER A 318 23.10 14.88 -0.68
CA SER A 318 22.31 15.95 -0.05
C SER A 318 23.02 16.59 1.14
N LEU A 319 23.71 15.80 1.96
CA LEU A 319 24.43 16.29 3.14
C LEU A 319 25.73 17.02 2.77
N CYS A 320 26.57 16.44 1.91
CA CYS A 320 27.83 17.04 1.46
C CYS A 320 27.59 18.33 0.66
N SER A 321 26.51 18.40 -0.12
CA SER A 321 26.12 19.64 -0.81
C SER A 321 25.81 20.78 0.16
N TRP A 322 25.31 20.45 1.36
CA TRP A 322 24.88 21.44 2.34
C TRP A 322 25.92 21.75 3.43
N SER A 323 26.76 20.79 3.82
CA SER A 323 27.75 20.94 4.90
C SER A 323 29.16 20.64 4.39
N ASP A 324 30.05 21.64 4.49
CA ASP A 324 31.47 21.49 4.09
C ASP A 324 32.20 20.53 5.03
N ARG A 325 31.88 20.56 6.33
CA ARG A 325 32.39 19.58 7.30
C ARG A 325 32.05 18.15 6.87
N MET A 326 30.78 17.88 6.55
CA MET A 326 30.35 16.55 6.09
C MET A 326 31.05 16.14 4.78
N CYS A 327 31.27 17.10 3.88
CA CYS A 327 31.99 16.86 2.63
C CYS A 327 33.45 16.45 2.91
N SER A 328 34.15 17.16 3.78
CA SER A 328 35.53 16.85 4.17
C SER A 328 35.63 15.51 4.91
N ASP A 329 34.73 15.26 5.86
CA ASP A 329 34.70 13.99 6.61
C ASP A 329 34.44 12.81 5.66
N ALA A 330 33.51 12.96 4.69
CA ALA A 330 33.26 11.94 3.68
C ALA A 330 34.47 11.65 2.78
N LYS A 331 35.29 12.67 2.44
CA LYS A 331 36.56 12.44 1.71
C LYS A 331 37.54 11.63 2.53
N ASN A 332 37.69 11.98 3.81
CA ASN A 332 38.61 11.29 4.72
C ASN A 332 38.21 9.82 4.92
N ASP A 333 36.91 9.51 4.87
CA ASP A 333 36.37 8.14 4.97
C ASP A 333 36.42 7.34 3.65
N GLY A 334 37.02 7.92 2.59
CA GLY A 334 37.21 7.25 1.30
C GLY A 334 35.94 7.16 0.44
N VAL A 335 34.95 8.02 0.67
CA VAL A 335 33.69 8.02 -0.12
C VAL A 335 33.97 8.31 -1.59
N PHE A 336 35.01 9.10 -1.89
CA PHE A 336 35.38 9.44 -3.26
C PHE A 336 35.77 8.18 -4.06
N GLU A 337 36.67 7.37 -3.51
CA GLU A 337 37.17 6.13 -4.11
C GLU A 337 36.05 5.10 -4.25
N ILE A 338 35.18 5.00 -3.24
CA ILE A 338 33.99 4.13 -3.29
C ILE A 338 33.07 4.55 -4.45
N CYS A 339 32.80 5.85 -4.62
CA CYS A 339 31.95 6.35 -5.70
C CYS A 339 32.55 6.11 -7.09
N MET A 340 33.88 6.17 -7.23
CA MET A 340 34.55 5.85 -8.50
C MET A 340 34.28 4.41 -8.93
N GLY A 341 34.23 3.47 -7.97
CA GLY A 341 33.87 2.07 -8.24
C GLY A 341 32.42 1.86 -8.70
N PHE A 342 31.54 2.83 -8.48
CA PHE A 342 30.13 2.77 -8.89
C PHE A 342 29.83 3.43 -10.25
N LEU A 343 30.82 4.05 -10.90
CA LEU A 343 30.60 4.74 -12.18
C LEU A 343 30.20 3.79 -13.32
N GLU A 344 30.69 2.55 -13.27
CA GLU A 344 30.41 1.50 -14.26
C GLU A 344 29.32 0.51 -13.78
N ASP A 345 28.58 0.86 -12.72
CA ASP A 345 27.52 0.01 -12.18
C ASP A 345 26.35 -0.12 -13.20
N ASP A 346 25.88 -1.35 -13.41
CA ASP A 346 24.76 -1.68 -14.30
C ASP A 346 23.48 -0.91 -13.94
N ASN A 347 23.32 -0.54 -12.66
CA ASN A 347 22.23 0.30 -12.21
C ASN A 347 22.52 1.77 -12.48
N GLN A 348 21.90 2.30 -13.54
CA GLN A 348 22.00 3.71 -13.97
C GLN A 348 21.74 4.73 -12.86
N LYS A 349 20.91 4.41 -11.86
CA LYS A 349 20.66 5.34 -10.73
C LYS A 349 21.86 5.40 -9.78
N ILE A 350 22.52 4.28 -9.53
CA ILE A 350 23.70 4.21 -8.68
C ILE A 350 24.84 4.99 -9.34
N SER A 351 25.14 4.71 -10.61
CA SER A 351 26.19 5.42 -11.35
C SER A 351 25.91 6.92 -11.47
N SER A 352 24.65 7.32 -11.70
CA SER A 352 24.24 8.73 -11.73
C SER A 352 24.43 9.42 -10.36
N PHE A 353 23.99 8.81 -9.26
CA PHE A 353 24.16 9.40 -7.92
C PHE A 353 25.63 9.43 -7.49
N ALA A 354 26.41 8.40 -7.82
CA ALA A 354 27.85 8.36 -7.54
C ALA A 354 28.58 9.48 -8.29
N SER A 355 28.29 9.66 -9.58
CA SER A 355 28.83 10.76 -10.39
C SER A 355 28.49 12.14 -9.80
N SER A 356 27.24 12.35 -9.40
CA SER A 356 26.82 13.60 -8.75
C SER A 356 27.56 13.86 -7.42
N LEU A 357 27.72 12.82 -6.59
CA LEU A 357 28.45 12.94 -5.33
C LEU A 357 29.93 13.24 -5.56
N ILE A 358 30.57 12.60 -6.55
CA ILE A 358 31.97 12.90 -6.94
C ILE A 358 32.13 14.39 -7.30
N GLN A 359 31.20 14.97 -8.05
CA GLN A 359 31.24 16.39 -8.41
C GLN A 359 31.15 17.28 -7.17
N VAL A 360 30.26 16.96 -6.23
CA VAL A 360 30.12 17.69 -4.96
C VAL A 360 31.38 17.61 -4.12
N LEU A 361 32.00 16.42 -4.04
CA LEU A 361 33.26 16.24 -3.32
C LEU A 361 34.40 17.03 -3.99
N LYS A 362 34.47 17.10 -5.33
CA LYS A 362 35.49 17.90 -6.03
C LYS A 362 35.31 19.41 -5.87
N GLY A 363 34.07 19.89 -5.84
CA GLY A 363 33.74 21.32 -5.88
C GLY A 363 33.90 22.09 -4.57
N LYS A 364 34.04 21.40 -3.44
CA LYS A 364 34.24 22.02 -2.12
C LYS A 364 35.68 21.76 -1.65
N GLN A 365 36.51 22.80 -1.64
CA GLN A 365 37.89 22.76 -1.13
C GLN A 365 37.94 23.03 0.36
#